data_AF-A0A382WNA1-F1
#
_entry.id   AF-A0A382WNA1-F1
#
_cell.length_a   1.000
_cell.length_b   1.000
_cell.length_c   1.000
_cell.angle_alpha   90.00
_cell.angle_beta   90.00
_cell.angle_gamma   90.00
#
_symmetry.space_group_name_H-M   'P 1'
#
loop_
_entity.id
_entity.type
_entity.pdbx_description
1 polymer ?
#
loop_
_entity_poly.entity_id
_entity_poly.type
_entity_poly.pdbx_seq_one_letter_code
_entity_poly.pdbx_strand_id
1 'polypeptide(L)' 'MLVFMFCISINPIFSKEEKYPEHVCKEIYGAIGTFLGLADKEWKQKNEEKALFYSQAAANYSTVYETVCRKNNP' A
#
# COMPACT_ATOMS: atom_id res chain seq x y z
N MET A 1 43.77 7.79 8.10
CA MET A 1 42.36 7.95 7.68
C MET A 1 42.09 6.98 6.53
N LEU A 2 41.74 5.73 6.86
CA LEU A 2 41.40 4.69 5.88
C LEU A 2 39.88 4.63 5.80
N VAL A 3 39.34 5.01 4.64
CA VAL A 3 37.90 5.05 4.37
C VAL A 3 37.39 3.62 4.21
N PHE A 4 36.62 3.14 5.19
CA PHE A 4 35.88 1.88 5.11
C PHE A 4 34.80 2.00 4.03
N MET A 5 35.11 1.52 2.82
CA MET A 5 34.13 1.33 1.76
C MET A 5 33.30 0.09 2.07
N PHE A 6 32.25 0.27 2.88
CA PHE A 6 31.21 -0.73 3.09
C PHE A 6 30.42 -0.86 1.78
N CYS A 7 30.79 -1.81 0.92
CA CYS A 7 29.92 -2.28 -0.15
C CYS A 7 28.73 -2.99 0.51
N ILE A 8 27.69 -2.23 0.83
CA ILE A 8 26.38 -2.79 1.19
C ILE A 8 25.87 -3.49 -0.07
N SER A 9 26.16 -4.78 -0.15
CA SER A 9 25.47 -5.69 -1.06
C SER A 9 24.05 -5.82 -0.54
N ILE A 10 23.20 -4.85 -0.89
CA ILE A 10 21.76 -5.03 -0.89
C ILE A 10 21.49 -6.13 -1.91
N ASN A 11 21.56 -7.38 -1.47
CA ASN A 11 20.81 -8.43 -2.13
C ASN A 11 19.36 -7.96 -2.03
N PRO A 12 18.65 -7.67 -3.13
CA PRO A 12 17.21 -7.66 -3.04
C PRO A 12 16.89 -9.10 -2.63
N ILE A 13 16.55 -9.31 -1.36
CA ILE A 13 15.70 -10.42 -0.96
C ILE A 13 14.37 -10.09 -1.62
N PHE A 14 14.32 -10.30 -2.93
CA PHE A 14 13.10 -10.42 -3.68
C PHE A 14 12.56 -11.78 -3.26
N SER A 15 12.03 -11.81 -2.03
CA SER A 15 11.11 -12.85 -1.61
C SER A 15 10.13 -12.96 -2.75
N LYS A 16 10.02 -14.16 -3.33
CA LYS A 16 9.07 -14.47 -4.39
C LYS A 16 7.72 -14.04 -3.83
N GLU A 17 7.24 -12.85 -4.22
CA GLU A 17 6.02 -12.26 -3.64
C GLU A 17 4.91 -13.27 -3.86
N GLU A 18 4.55 -14.03 -2.81
CA GLU A 18 3.46 -14.98 -2.88
C GLU A 18 2.20 -14.16 -3.09
N LYS A 19 1.60 -14.34 -4.26
CA LYS A 19 0.38 -13.64 -4.62
C LYS A 19 -0.70 -13.99 -3.62
N TYR A 20 -1.47 -12.99 -3.25
CA TYR A 20 -2.65 -13.24 -2.43
C TYR A 20 -3.73 -13.93 -3.27
N PRO A 21 -4.57 -14.78 -2.65
CA PRO A 21 -5.73 -15.34 -3.31
C PRO A 21 -6.65 -14.25 -3.87
N GLU A 22 -7.34 -14.53 -4.98
CA GLU A 22 -8.22 -13.56 -5.64
C GLU A 22 -9.27 -12.95 -4.71
N HIS A 23 -9.87 -13.75 -3.82
CA HIS A 23 -10.85 -13.26 -2.86
C HIS A 23 -10.25 -12.22 -1.91
N VAL A 24 -9.01 -12.44 -1.43
CA VAL A 24 -8.29 -11.47 -0.59
C VAL A 24 -8.00 -10.19 -1.38
N CYS A 25 -7.59 -10.31 -2.65
CA CYS A 25 -7.36 -9.15 -3.50
C CYS A 25 -8.63 -8.33 -3.74
N LYS A 26 -9.79 -8.98 -3.87
CA LYS A 26 -11.10 -8.31 -3.98
C LYS A 26 -11.47 -7.58 -2.68
N GLU A 27 -11.19 -8.18 -1.53
CA GLU A 27 -11.40 -7.54 -0.23
C GLU A 27 -10.49 -6.31 -0.04
N ILE A 28 -9.21 -6.42 -0.39
CA ILE A 28 -8.27 -5.28 -0.35
C ILE A 28 -8.76 -4.15 -1.26
N TYR A 29 -9.20 -4.47 -2.48
CA TYR A 29 -9.73 -3.48 -3.41
C TYR A 29 -10.99 -2.79 -2.85
N GLY A 30 -11.91 -3.56 -2.23
CA GLY A 30 -13.08 -3.02 -1.54
C GLY A 30 -12.72 -2.12 -0.36
N ALA A 31 -11.67 -2.45 0.40
CA ALA A 31 -11.18 -1.64 1.50
C ALA A 31 -10.61 -0.30 1.02
N ILE A 32 -9.88 -0.27 -0.10
CA ILE A 32 -9.40 0.98 -0.74
C ILE A 32 -10.58 1.91 -1.00
N GLY A 33 -11.64 1.42 -1.65
CA GLY A 33 -12.85 2.20 -1.93
C GLY A 33 -13.53 2.71 -0.66
N THR A 34 -13.60 1.86 0.38
CA THR A 34 -14.18 2.21 1.67
C THR A 34 -13.40 3.35 2.34
N PHE A 35 -12.06 3.26 2.39
CA PHE A 35 -11.23 4.30 2.97
C PHE A 35 -11.31 5.62 2.18
N LEU A 36 -11.36 5.58 0.85
CA LEU A 36 -11.58 6.78 0.04
C LEU A 36 -12.94 7.43 0.33
N GLY A 37 -14.01 6.64 0.46
CA GLY A 37 -15.33 7.14 0.83
C GLY A 37 -15.37 7.77 2.23
N LEU A 38 -14.66 7.17 3.20
CA LEU A 38 -14.52 7.72 4.54
C LEU A 38 -13.69 9.03 4.51
N ALA A 39 -12.60 9.07 3.75
CA ALA A 39 -11.78 10.27 3.60
C ALA A 39 -12.60 11.44 3.03
N ASP A 40 -13.35 11.21 1.93
CA ASP A 40 -14.22 12.22 1.33
C ASP A 40 -15.30 12.72 2.31
N LYS A 41 -15.90 11.81 3.09
CA LYS A 41 -16.86 12.18 4.14
C LYS A 41 -16.22 13.11 5.19
N GLU A 42 -15.03 12.78 5.69
CA GLU A 42 -14.35 13.60 6.70
C GLU A 42 -13.87 14.94 6.12
N TRP A 43 -13.43 14.98 4.86
CA TRP A 43 -13.11 16.23 4.14
C TRP A 43 -14.31 17.17 4.09
N LYS A 44 -15.50 16.66 3.73
CA LYS A 44 -16.75 17.43 3.71
C LYS A 44 -17.17 17.94 5.09
N GLN A 45 -16.74 17.27 6.15
CA GLN A 45 -16.97 17.66 7.54
C GLN A 45 -15.86 18.57 8.11
N LYS A 46 -14.85 18.93 7.31
CA LYS A 46 -13.67 19.71 7.72
C LYS A 46 -12.87 19.05 8.85
N ASN A 47 -12.91 17.72 8.94
CA ASN A 47 -12.10 16.95 9.87
C ASN A 47 -10.82 16.48 9.15
N GLU A 48 -9.88 17.41 8.97
CA GLU A 48 -8.71 17.21 8.11
C GLU A 48 -7.79 16.08 8.58
N GLU A 49 -7.57 15.95 9.89
CA GLU A 49 -6.74 14.90 10.46
C GLU A 49 -7.28 13.51 10.09
N LYS A 50 -8.58 13.31 10.27
CA LYS A 50 -9.23 12.02 10.00
C LYS A 50 -9.37 11.75 8.50
N ALA A 51 -9.58 12.81 7.71
CA ALA A 51 -9.58 12.73 6.26
C ALA A 51 -8.20 12.28 5.72
N LEU A 52 -7.11 12.85 6.26
CA LEU A 52 -5.75 12.45 5.93
C LEU A 52 -5.46 11.01 6.37
N PHE A 53 -5.88 10.62 7.57
CA PHE A 53 -5.73 9.26 8.08
C PHE A 53 -6.33 8.22 7.12
N TYR A 54 -7.59 8.41 6.70
CA TYR A 54 -8.24 7.49 5.77
C TYR A 54 -7.64 7.54 4.37
N SER A 55 -7.20 8.72 3.91
CA SER A 55 -6.50 8.85 2.61
C SER A 55 -5.19 8.04 2.60
N GLN A 56 -4.45 8.08 3.70
CA GLN A 56 -3.20 7.33 3.84
C GLN A 56 -3.45 5.83 3.97
N ALA A 57 -4.50 5.42 4.68
CA ALA A 57 -4.93 4.02 4.71
C ALA A 57 -5.25 3.50 3.29
N ALA A 58 -5.99 4.27 2.49
CA ALA A 58 -6.28 3.93 1.10
C ALA A 58 -5.00 3.80 0.25
N ALA A 59 -4.04 4.72 0.40
CA ALA A 59 -2.77 4.68 -0.32
C ALA A 59 -1.91 3.46 0.07
N ASN A 60 -1.86 3.13 1.36
CA ASN A 60 -1.14 1.95 1.85
C ASN A 60 -1.76 0.66 1.30
N TYR A 61 -3.08 0.51 1.35
CA TYR A 61 -3.77 -0.66 0.80
C TYR A 61 -3.65 -0.74 -0.72
N SER A 62 -3.60 0.40 -1.42
CA SER A 62 -3.30 0.45 -2.86
C SER A 62 -1.91 -0.10 -3.13
N THR A 63 -0.90 0.28 -2.34
CA THR A 63 0.46 -0.25 -2.47
C THR A 63 0.51 -1.76 -2.25
N VAL A 64 -0.22 -2.28 -1.24
CA VAL A 64 -0.35 -3.73 -1.03
C VAL A 64 -0.98 -4.39 -2.25
N TYR A 65 -2.13 -3.90 -2.73
CA TYR A 65 -2.81 -4.42 -3.91
C TYR A 65 -1.88 -4.46 -5.14
N GLU A 66 -1.11 -3.39 -5.36
CA GLU A 66 -0.16 -3.31 -6.45
C GLU A 66 0.96 -4.35 -6.37
N THR A 67 1.49 -4.53 -5.16
CA THR A 67 2.64 -5.40 -4.91
C THR A 67 2.25 -6.88 -5.00
N VAL A 68 1.14 -7.29 -4.38
CA VAL A 68 0.80 -8.71 -4.21
C VAL A 68 -0.44 -9.18 -4.99
N CYS A 69 -1.20 -8.28 -5.60
CA CYS A 69 -2.42 -8.61 -6.38
C CYS A 69 -2.32 -8.29 -7.88
N ARG A 70 -1.92 -7.07 -8.29
CA ARG A 70 -2.01 -6.64 -9.71
C ARG A 70 -0.95 -7.26 -10.63
N LYS A 71 0.16 -7.77 -10.09
CA LYS A 71 1.34 -8.15 -10.86
C LYS A 71 1.13 -9.20 -11.99
N ASN A 72 -0.03 -9.88 -12.13
CA ASN A 72 -0.47 -10.47 -13.42
C ASN A 72 -2.02 -10.58 -13.50
N ASN A 73 -2.74 -9.49 -13.79
CA ASN A 73 -4.00 -9.61 -14.52
C ASN A 73 -3.79 -8.86 -15.84
N PRO A 74 -3.82 -9.54 -17.01
CA PRO A 74 -3.68 -8.86 -18.30
C PRO A 74 -4.76 -7.78 -18.50
#